data_AF-A0A2E8DNR0-F1
#
_entry.id   AF-A0A2E8DNR0-F1
#
_cell.length_a   1.000
_cell.length_b   1.000
_cell.length_c   1.000
_cell.angle_alpha   90.00
_cell.angle_beta   90.00
_cell.angle_gamma   90.00
#
_symmetry.space_group_name_H-M   'P 1'
#
loop_
_entity.id
_entity.type
_entity.pdbx_description
1 polymer ?
#
loop_
_entity_poly.entity_id
_entity_poly.type
_entity_poly.pdbx_seq_one_letter_code
_entity_poly.pdbx_strand_id
1 'polypeptide(L)'
;MKIKIKHQNLLEAVKSVQTLASRRKALNSLTHITIETTSEQTTQLSARSRDLLFSSDQISTQVIRPGKVTCSLEQLGLFLRESLGEEINITRTQAGIMTVNCGNQTIEIETIINSDSIGLSLLHRVFRASPSVIISLLIHLLLAIYIAFNLRNYIIEEDKISVDFVSIPETTTRRMIKKPVVDRIQRRITPDPSLRMTNQPKILVTSPTSVAETVQRRPVDIQQNVDLNPKLVDQKPTDLTTQTRIPMTTSPSQVQSPTGTTSNTPLNGAGLLSNRFRAQSQGRAESLGISSMLNSTGAKDSGQVSNFSMRELVIIPKDKLGAKIVGSGNEFSAHIKLVRLKHSLSDWWQDPTAVPSFIKWLQDNTKITADVDFEGGSLVMTDERILDAPFIFMTGHDRDIVLNRSLAKDGPLAEGFSRKERIAMRKYLINRGGLLFFDDCGFNGNFASRFRRELQSVLPEFQLANIPHDHKLYKVYYQLAEPPTGGDVFWNSGYKPKQTQFKFQKGIFIGNRLAVVFNRKDYLCCMETSEVDSRARLQDRRSPDVHRFMTNLLVYAMKYGGNTDRSEYKR
;
A
#
# COMPACT_ATOMS: atom_id res chain seq x y z
N MET A 1 33.33 -42.01 5.06
CA MET A 1 34.43 -41.45 4.26
C MET A 1 35.75 -41.63 4.99
N LYS A 2 36.79 -42.12 4.32
CA LYS A 2 38.18 -42.21 4.82
C LYS A 2 39.13 -41.96 3.65
N ILE A 3 39.90 -40.88 3.70
CA ILE A 3 40.79 -40.45 2.60
C ILE A 3 42.13 -39.95 3.14
N LYS A 4 43.17 -40.06 2.31
CA LYS A 4 44.47 -39.42 2.54
C LYS A 4 44.79 -38.43 1.44
N ILE A 5 45.24 -37.24 1.81
CA ILE A 5 45.52 -36.13 0.90
C ILE A 5 46.85 -35.48 1.30
N LYS A 6 47.65 -35.04 0.33
CA LYS A 6 48.81 -34.18 0.62
C LYS A 6 48.34 -32.85 1.19
N HIS A 7 48.96 -32.40 2.29
CA HIS A 7 48.60 -31.17 3.00
C HIS A 7 48.52 -29.97 2.05
N GLN A 8 49.57 -29.76 1.25
CA GLN A 8 49.67 -28.64 0.32
C GLN A 8 48.51 -28.60 -0.68
N ASN A 9 48.13 -29.76 -1.23
CA ASN A 9 47.05 -29.86 -2.21
C ASN A 9 45.70 -29.48 -1.59
N LEU A 10 45.44 -29.91 -0.34
CA LEU A 10 44.20 -29.58 0.35
C LEU A 10 44.14 -28.08 0.69
N LEU A 11 45.27 -27.50 1.12
CA LEU A 11 45.38 -26.08 1.43
C LEU A 11 45.16 -25.20 0.17
N GLU A 12 45.75 -25.59 -0.97
CA GLU A 12 45.57 -24.89 -2.25
C GLU A 12 44.11 -24.95 -2.72
N ALA A 13 43.44 -26.10 -2.57
CA ALA A 13 42.04 -26.24 -2.94
C ALA A 13 41.11 -25.36 -2.07
N VAL A 14 41.35 -25.29 -0.75
CA VAL A 14 40.61 -24.39 0.14
C VAL A 14 40.83 -22.92 -0.27
N LYS A 15 42.07 -22.53 -0.53
CA LYS A 15 42.41 -21.17 -1.01
C LYS A 15 41.76 -20.85 -2.36
N SER A 16 41.68 -21.82 -3.27
CA SER A 16 41.04 -21.67 -4.57
C SER A 16 39.55 -21.37 -4.41
N VAL A 17 38.83 -22.15 -3.60
CA VAL A 17 37.39 -21.93 -3.31
C VAL A 17 37.16 -20.55 -2.67
N GLN A 18 37.99 -20.16 -1.70
CA GLN A 18 37.92 -18.85 -1.06
C GLN A 18 38.18 -17.70 -2.06
N THR A 19 39.15 -17.87 -2.96
CA THR A 19 39.48 -16.87 -3.99
C THR A 19 38.35 -16.71 -5.00
N LEU A 20 37.75 -17.81 -5.45
CA LEU A 20 36.58 -17.80 -6.34
C LEU A 20 35.38 -17.08 -5.70
N ALA A 21 35.14 -17.32 -4.40
CA ALA A 21 34.09 -16.64 -3.65
C ALA A 21 34.39 -15.14 -3.44
N SER A 22 35.64 -14.78 -3.19
CA SER A 22 36.08 -13.39 -3.05
C SER A 22 35.83 -12.56 -4.32
N ARG A 23 36.13 -13.12 -5.50
CA ARG A 23 35.85 -12.47 -6.81
C ARG A 23 34.36 -12.14 -7.01
N ARG A 24 33.47 -12.84 -6.31
CA ARG A 24 32.01 -12.63 -6.35
C ARG A 24 31.46 -11.90 -5.11
N LYS A 25 32.32 -11.33 -4.26
CA LYS A 25 31.96 -10.68 -2.98
C LYS A 25 31.16 -11.60 -2.03
N ALA A 26 31.42 -12.91 -2.09
CA ALA A 26 30.70 -13.94 -1.34
C ALA A 26 31.57 -14.63 -0.26
N LEU A 27 32.79 -14.14 -0.01
CA LEU A 27 33.71 -14.76 0.94
C LEU A 27 33.16 -14.74 2.39
N ASN A 28 32.60 -13.60 2.81
CA ASN A 28 32.08 -13.41 4.18
C ASN A 28 30.81 -14.23 4.46
N SER A 29 30.21 -14.85 3.45
CA SER A 29 29.01 -15.68 3.59
C SER A 29 29.31 -17.18 3.49
N LEU A 30 30.57 -17.59 3.30
CA LEU A 30 30.97 -19.00 3.33
C LEU A 30 31.27 -19.44 4.75
N THR A 31 30.40 -20.30 5.30
CA THR A 31 30.58 -20.88 6.64
C THR A 31 31.05 -22.33 6.59
N HIS A 32 30.66 -23.07 5.54
CA HIS A 32 30.92 -24.51 5.43
C HIS A 32 31.55 -24.87 4.09
N ILE A 33 32.33 -25.95 4.11
CA ILE A 33 32.92 -26.56 2.93
C ILE A 33 32.59 -28.05 2.89
N THR A 34 32.28 -28.53 1.69
CA THR A 34 31.95 -29.91 1.40
C THR A 34 33.12 -30.58 0.70
N ILE A 35 33.53 -31.72 1.21
CA ILE A 35 34.57 -32.60 0.66
C ILE A 35 33.85 -33.83 0.11
N GLU A 36 34.00 -34.06 -1.19
CA GLU A 36 33.32 -35.15 -1.90
C GLU A 36 34.31 -35.94 -2.74
N THR A 37 34.36 -37.26 -2.53
CA THR A 37 35.19 -38.15 -3.35
C THR A 37 34.54 -38.34 -4.71
N THR A 38 35.22 -37.92 -5.79
CA THR A 38 34.70 -37.98 -7.16
C THR A 38 35.11 -39.24 -7.91
N SER A 39 36.22 -39.88 -7.51
CA SER A 39 36.66 -41.18 -8.02
C SER A 39 37.46 -41.93 -6.95
N GLU A 40 37.99 -43.11 -7.27
CA GLU A 40 38.88 -43.88 -6.37
C GLU A 40 40.20 -43.16 -6.06
N GLN A 41 40.59 -42.16 -6.86
CA GLN A 41 41.84 -41.41 -6.71
C GLN A 41 41.66 -39.89 -6.68
N THR A 42 40.43 -39.38 -6.70
CA THR A 42 40.18 -37.94 -6.74
C THR A 42 39.09 -37.47 -5.77
N THR A 43 39.28 -36.28 -5.21
CA THR A 43 38.34 -35.59 -4.33
C THR A 43 38.17 -34.15 -4.81
N GLN A 44 36.96 -33.60 -4.67
CA GLN A 44 36.67 -32.20 -4.96
C GLN A 44 36.14 -31.49 -3.71
N LEU A 45 36.54 -30.23 -3.53
CA LEU A 45 36.00 -29.35 -2.51
C LEU A 45 34.97 -28.41 -3.12
N SER A 46 33.85 -28.20 -2.43
CA SER A 46 32.85 -27.24 -2.85
C SER A 46 32.26 -26.46 -1.67
N ALA A 47 31.91 -25.20 -1.89
CA ALA A 47 31.27 -24.35 -0.89
C ALA A 47 30.12 -23.57 -1.55
N ARG A 48 29.03 -23.39 -0.80
CA ARG A 48 27.81 -22.74 -1.30
C ARG A 48 27.54 -21.45 -0.53
N SER A 49 27.20 -20.39 -1.26
CA SER A 49 26.68 -19.14 -0.72
C SER A 49 25.44 -18.73 -1.49
N ARG A 50 24.26 -18.79 -0.86
CA ARG A 50 22.96 -18.59 -1.51
C ARG A 50 22.81 -19.53 -2.73
N ASP A 51 22.71 -18.97 -3.93
CA ASP A 51 22.56 -19.71 -5.19
C ASP A 51 23.89 -19.94 -5.94
N LEU A 52 25.01 -19.49 -5.38
CA LEU A 52 26.33 -19.66 -5.98
C LEU A 52 27.05 -20.87 -5.37
N LEU A 53 27.53 -21.75 -6.26
CA LEU A 53 28.38 -22.89 -5.92
C LEU A 53 29.81 -22.61 -6.40
N PHE A 54 30.77 -22.72 -5.49
CA PHE A 54 32.20 -22.59 -5.77
C PHE A 54 32.86 -23.94 -5.57
N SER A 55 33.60 -24.43 -6.56
CA SER A 55 34.23 -25.75 -6.51
C SER A 55 35.71 -25.62 -6.85
N SER A 56 36.56 -26.40 -6.20
CA SER A 56 37.96 -26.55 -6.55
C SER A 56 38.13 -27.42 -7.80
N ASP A 57 39.33 -27.42 -8.35
CA ASP A 57 39.76 -28.49 -9.26
C ASP A 57 39.82 -29.83 -8.51
N GLN A 58 39.85 -30.93 -9.26
CA GLN A 58 39.98 -32.27 -8.67
C GLN A 58 41.37 -32.46 -8.07
N ILE A 59 41.39 -32.89 -6.82
CA ILE A 59 42.61 -33.13 -6.05
C ILE A 59 42.95 -34.62 -6.12
N SER A 60 44.22 -34.95 -6.37
CA SER A 60 44.70 -36.34 -6.25
C SER A 60 44.70 -36.76 -4.78
N THR A 61 43.96 -37.82 -4.46
CA THR A 61 43.71 -38.30 -3.10
C THR A 61 43.66 -39.82 -3.05
N GLN A 62 44.26 -40.44 -2.04
CA GLN A 62 44.09 -41.87 -1.82
C GLN A 62 42.75 -42.11 -1.09
N VAL A 63 41.76 -42.63 -1.81
CA VAL A 63 40.43 -42.91 -1.24
C VAL A 63 40.38 -44.32 -0.68
N ILE A 64 40.34 -44.45 0.64
CA ILE A 64 40.19 -45.75 1.33
C ILE A 64 38.71 -46.13 1.43
N ARG A 65 37.85 -45.13 1.66
CA ARG A 65 36.40 -45.31 1.67
C ARG A 65 35.74 -44.04 1.10
N PRO A 66 34.99 -44.13 -0.01
CA PRO A 66 34.35 -42.96 -0.61
C PRO A 66 33.32 -42.34 0.33
N GLY A 67 32.95 -41.09 0.03
CA GLY A 67 31.85 -40.42 0.70
C GLY A 67 31.89 -38.91 0.53
N LYS A 68 30.89 -38.29 1.16
CA LYS A 68 30.69 -36.85 1.20
C LYS A 68 30.60 -36.39 2.64
N VAL A 69 31.24 -35.27 2.94
CA VAL A 69 31.18 -34.65 4.26
C VAL A 69 31.17 -33.14 4.13
N THR A 70 30.35 -32.46 4.93
CA THR A 70 30.31 -31.01 5.02
C THR A 70 30.71 -30.60 6.42
N CYS A 71 31.65 -29.66 6.53
CA CYS A 71 32.29 -29.25 7.78
C CYS A 71 32.54 -27.74 7.81
N SER A 72 32.87 -27.19 8.99
CA SER A 72 33.20 -25.78 9.15
C SER A 72 34.45 -25.40 8.34
N LEU A 73 34.29 -24.39 7.48
CA LEU A 73 35.41 -23.86 6.68
C LEU A 73 36.45 -23.16 7.57
N GLU A 74 36.01 -22.53 8.65
CA GLU A 74 36.89 -21.82 9.59
C GLU A 74 37.78 -22.80 10.35
N GLN A 75 37.20 -23.83 10.97
CA GLN A 75 37.96 -24.82 11.75
C GLN A 75 38.92 -25.62 10.89
N LEU A 76 38.47 -26.06 9.70
CA LEU A 76 39.34 -26.76 8.77
C LEU A 76 40.45 -25.83 8.26
N GLY A 77 40.12 -24.59 7.89
CA GLY A 77 41.08 -23.62 7.38
C GLY A 77 42.16 -23.23 8.41
N LEU A 78 41.78 -23.10 9.68
CA LEU A 78 42.71 -22.80 10.77
C LEU A 78 43.65 -23.98 11.03
N PHE A 79 43.12 -25.20 11.14
CA PHE A 79 43.92 -26.41 11.30
C PHE A 79 44.95 -26.59 10.18
N LEU A 80 44.56 -26.38 8.92
CA LEU A 80 45.46 -26.51 7.77
C LEU A 80 46.59 -25.48 7.77
N ARG A 81 46.39 -24.30 8.37
CA ARG A 81 47.43 -23.27 8.47
C ARG A 81 48.43 -23.55 9.58
N GLU A 82 47.97 -24.19 10.66
CA GLU A 82 48.77 -24.48 11.85
C GLU A 82 49.50 -25.83 11.76
N SER A 83 49.04 -26.72 10.87
CA SER A 83 49.63 -28.05 10.71
C SER A 83 50.88 -28.07 9.84
N LEU A 84 51.92 -28.74 10.32
CA LEU A 84 53.25 -28.81 9.70
C LEU A 84 53.56 -30.16 9.01
N GLY A 85 52.60 -31.09 8.94
CA GLY A 85 52.80 -32.40 8.34
C GLY A 85 52.55 -32.43 6.82
N GLU A 86 53.18 -33.37 6.11
CA GLU A 86 53.05 -33.50 4.65
C GLU A 86 51.74 -34.17 4.19
N GLU A 87 51.16 -35.03 5.05
CA GLU A 87 49.94 -35.79 4.75
C GLU A 87 48.83 -35.53 5.76
N ILE A 88 47.60 -35.53 5.25
CA ILE A 88 46.37 -35.35 6.01
C ILE A 88 45.49 -36.57 5.84
N ASN A 89 45.11 -37.16 6.96
CA ASN A 89 44.15 -38.26 7.03
C ASN A 89 42.79 -37.71 7.50
N ILE A 90 41.77 -37.84 6.66
CA ILE A 90 40.40 -37.44 7.01
C ILE A 90 39.55 -38.68 7.19
N THR A 91 38.97 -38.85 8.38
CA THR A 91 38.06 -39.96 8.70
C THR A 91 36.76 -39.42 9.26
N ARG A 92 35.63 -39.79 8.66
CA ARG A 92 34.29 -39.50 9.18
C ARG A 92 33.77 -40.70 9.96
N THR A 93 33.41 -40.49 11.23
CA THR A 93 32.76 -41.49 12.09
C THR A 93 31.23 -41.43 11.93
N GLN A 94 30.52 -42.51 12.31
CA GLN A 94 29.05 -42.58 12.25
C GLN A 94 28.35 -41.57 13.18
N ALA A 95 29.08 -40.99 14.14
CA ALA A 95 28.56 -40.02 15.11
C ALA A 95 28.41 -38.59 14.55
N GLY A 96 28.68 -38.35 13.26
CA GLY A 96 28.63 -37.01 12.68
C GLY A 96 29.87 -36.16 12.96
N ILE A 97 30.98 -36.79 13.39
CA ILE A 97 32.26 -36.13 13.63
C ILE A 97 33.24 -36.52 12.52
N MET A 98 33.98 -35.55 12.02
CA MET A 98 35.11 -35.73 11.12
C MET A 98 36.40 -35.49 11.88
N THR A 99 37.23 -36.50 11.96
CA THR A 99 38.58 -36.41 12.51
C THR A 99 39.55 -36.10 11.37
N VAL A 100 40.31 -35.03 11.50
CA VAL A 100 41.38 -34.64 10.58
C VAL A 100 42.70 -34.78 11.34
N ASN A 101 43.58 -35.64 10.86
CA ASN A 101 44.90 -35.89 11.46
C ASN A 101 46.00 -35.47 10.48
N CYS A 102 46.97 -34.73 10.99
CA CYS A 102 48.20 -34.37 10.28
C CYS A 102 49.39 -34.56 11.23
N GLY A 103 50.16 -35.63 11.03
CA GLY A 103 51.25 -36.01 11.95
C GLY A 103 50.74 -36.32 13.37
N ASN A 104 51.24 -35.58 14.36
CA ASN A 104 50.81 -35.70 15.77
C ASN A 104 49.61 -34.80 16.12
N GLN A 105 49.14 -33.96 15.20
CA GLN A 105 48.02 -33.06 15.43
C GLN A 105 46.74 -33.71 14.93
N THR A 106 45.70 -33.65 15.76
CA THR A 106 44.37 -34.17 15.42
C THR A 106 43.32 -33.15 15.84
N ILE A 107 42.39 -32.84 14.94
CA ILE A 107 41.20 -32.04 15.23
C ILE A 107 39.95 -32.86 14.93
N GLU A 108 38.94 -32.71 15.79
CA GLU A 108 37.60 -33.23 15.56
C GLU A 108 36.68 -32.08 15.19
N ILE A 109 36.06 -32.19 14.01
CA ILE A 109 35.17 -31.17 13.43
C ILE A 109 33.78 -31.77 13.32
N GLU A 110 32.78 -31.08 13.86
CA GLU A 110 31.38 -31.47 13.68
C GLU A 110 30.96 -31.36 12.22
N THR A 111 30.27 -32.38 11.72
CA THR A 111 29.84 -32.46 10.33
C THR A 111 28.34 -32.29 10.22
N ILE A 112 27.91 -31.56 9.19
CA ILE A 112 26.50 -31.52 8.82
C ILE A 112 26.15 -32.86 8.20
N ILE A 113 25.29 -33.62 8.87
CA ILE A 113 24.76 -34.87 8.36
C ILE A 113 23.71 -34.53 7.30
N ASN A 114 24.13 -34.45 6.04
CA ASN A 114 23.18 -34.56 4.94
C ASN A 114 22.63 -35.99 4.96
N SER A 115 21.44 -36.14 5.51
CA SER A 115 20.67 -37.37 5.51
C SER A 115 19.83 -37.42 4.24
N ASP A 116 20.44 -37.89 3.14
CA ASP A 116 19.65 -38.58 2.12
C ASP A 116 19.32 -39.98 2.66
N SER A 117 18.41 -40.04 3.62
CA SER A 117 17.61 -41.23 3.99
C SER A 117 16.65 -40.87 5.13
N ILE A 118 15.38 -40.94 4.78
CA ILE A 118 14.21 -40.77 5.63
C ILE A 118 14.10 -41.96 6.59
N GLY A 119 13.75 -41.68 7.85
CA GLY A 119 13.01 -42.64 8.68
C GLY A 119 13.69 -43.08 9.98
N LEU A 120 13.05 -42.74 11.11
CA LEU A 120 13.20 -43.34 12.44
C LEU A 120 14.57 -43.24 13.15
N SER A 121 14.85 -42.11 13.82
CA SER A 121 15.69 -42.17 15.04
C SER A 121 15.43 -41.09 16.10
N LEU A 122 14.36 -40.30 15.96
CA LEU A 122 14.08 -39.20 16.90
C LEU A 122 13.63 -39.73 18.27
N LEU A 123 12.84 -40.82 18.30
CA LEU A 123 12.25 -41.35 19.53
C LEU A 123 13.27 -41.99 20.48
N HIS A 124 14.37 -42.54 19.98
CA HIS A 124 15.31 -43.28 20.84
C HIS A 124 16.34 -42.38 21.54
N ARG A 125 16.49 -41.13 21.09
CA ARG A 125 17.45 -40.16 21.66
C ARG A 125 16.86 -39.31 22.78
N VAL A 126 15.53 -39.22 22.86
CA VAL A 126 14.80 -38.44 23.90
C VAL A 126 14.76 -39.18 25.25
N PHE A 127 14.75 -40.52 25.28
CA PHE A 127 14.66 -41.29 26.53
C PHE A 127 15.97 -41.45 27.32
N ARG A 128 17.04 -40.70 27.00
CA ARG A 128 18.32 -40.72 27.75
C ARG A 128 18.78 -39.36 28.26
N ALA A 129 18.00 -38.29 28.08
CA ALA A 129 18.39 -36.97 28.54
C ALA A 129 18.10 -36.80 30.05
N SER A 130 19.03 -36.16 30.76
CA SER A 130 18.91 -35.86 32.20
C SER A 130 17.61 -35.11 32.52
N PRO A 131 17.06 -35.22 33.76
CA PRO A 131 15.79 -34.61 34.13
C PRO A 131 15.67 -33.13 33.76
N SER A 132 16.79 -32.40 33.80
CA SER A 132 16.93 -30.99 33.44
C SER A 132 16.60 -30.70 31.97
N VAL A 133 16.96 -31.60 31.04
CA VAL A 133 16.69 -31.42 29.60
C VAL A 133 15.21 -31.67 29.31
N ILE A 134 14.60 -32.65 29.99
CA ILE A 134 13.17 -32.93 29.88
C ILE A 134 12.37 -31.73 30.40
N ILE A 135 12.73 -31.18 31.56
CA ILE A 135 12.08 -29.98 32.13
C ILE A 135 12.25 -28.79 31.19
N SER A 136 13.44 -28.57 30.64
CA SER A 136 13.70 -27.49 29.68
C SER A 136 12.83 -27.62 28.43
N LEU A 137 12.75 -28.82 27.84
CA LEU A 137 11.89 -29.09 26.69
C LEU A 137 10.40 -28.86 27.02
N LEU A 138 9.96 -29.23 28.23
CA LEU A 138 8.59 -29.01 28.69
C LEU A 138 8.27 -27.52 28.84
N ILE A 139 9.18 -26.73 29.39
CA ILE A 139 9.04 -25.27 29.51
C ILE A 139 8.99 -24.62 28.12
N HIS A 140 9.88 -25.02 27.21
CA HIS A 140 9.88 -24.49 25.84
C HIS A 140 8.63 -24.90 25.06
N LEU A 141 8.11 -26.11 25.29
CA LEU A 141 6.86 -26.58 24.70
C LEU A 141 5.67 -25.78 25.23
N LEU A 142 5.59 -25.54 26.54
CA LEU A 142 4.55 -24.70 27.14
C LEU A 142 4.63 -23.26 26.64
N LEU A 143 5.84 -22.71 26.48
CA LEU A 143 6.05 -21.39 25.89
C LEU A 143 5.62 -21.36 24.43
N ALA A 144 5.96 -22.39 23.64
CA ALA A 144 5.55 -22.50 22.24
C ALA A 144 4.02 -22.63 22.11
N ILE A 145 3.36 -23.39 22.98
CA ILE A 145 1.90 -23.50 23.05
C ILE A 145 1.29 -22.16 23.44
N TYR A 146 1.85 -21.46 24.44
CA TYR A 146 1.41 -20.13 24.84
C TYR A 146 1.54 -19.11 23.70
N ILE A 147 2.69 -19.12 23.00
CA ILE A 147 2.95 -18.30 21.82
C ILE A 147 1.94 -18.65 20.71
N ALA A 148 1.74 -19.93 20.39
CA ALA A 148 0.78 -20.38 19.37
C ALA A 148 -0.67 -19.98 19.70
N PHE A 149 -1.07 -20.09 20.98
CA PHE A 149 -2.41 -19.69 21.42
C PHE A 149 -2.62 -18.17 21.33
N ASN A 150 -1.57 -17.38 21.61
CA ASN A 150 -1.61 -15.93 21.45
C ASN A 150 -1.48 -15.47 19.98
N LEU A 151 -0.75 -16.19 19.13
CA LEU A 151 -0.65 -15.93 17.69
C LEU A 151 -1.91 -16.34 16.92
N ARG A 152 -2.66 -17.34 17.39
CA ARG A 152 -3.97 -17.70 16.82
C ARG A 152 -4.96 -16.52 16.87
N ASN A 153 -4.81 -15.62 17.84
CA ASN A 153 -5.61 -14.40 17.93
C ASN A 153 -5.10 -13.26 17.01
N TYR A 154 -3.95 -13.43 16.33
CA TYR A 154 -3.34 -12.43 15.45
C TYR A 154 -3.34 -12.81 13.97
N ILE A 155 -3.53 -14.08 13.61
CA ILE A 155 -3.72 -14.51 12.23
C ILE A 155 -5.21 -14.41 11.89
N ILE A 156 -5.66 -13.20 11.59
CA ILE A 156 -6.95 -13.00 10.93
C ILE A 156 -6.73 -13.36 9.46
N GLU A 157 -7.20 -14.51 9.02
CA GLU A 157 -7.41 -14.80 7.60
C GLU A 157 -8.41 -13.76 7.06
N GLU A 158 -7.88 -12.74 6.39
CA GLU A 158 -8.60 -11.49 6.09
C GLU A 158 -9.63 -11.56 4.94
N ASP A 159 -9.83 -12.73 4.33
CA ASP A 159 -10.64 -12.92 3.11
C ASP A 159 -11.71 -14.03 3.20
N LYS A 160 -12.16 -14.41 4.42
CA LYS A 160 -13.32 -15.30 4.54
C LYS A 160 -14.63 -14.52 4.40
N ILE A 161 -15.42 -14.90 3.40
CA ILE A 161 -16.81 -14.47 3.20
C ILE A 161 -17.63 -14.95 4.42
N SER A 162 -18.21 -14.03 5.19
CA SER A 162 -19.22 -14.39 6.20
C SER A 162 -20.52 -14.74 5.46
N VAL A 163 -20.82 -16.03 5.35
CA VAL A 163 -22.14 -16.49 4.92
C VAL A 163 -22.99 -16.62 6.19
N ASP A 164 -23.74 -15.58 6.52
CA ASP A 164 -24.84 -15.70 7.47
C ASP A 164 -25.97 -16.45 6.78
N PHE A 165 -26.24 -17.67 7.23
CA PHE A 165 -27.42 -18.41 6.81
C PHE A 165 -28.63 -17.72 7.41
N VAL A 166 -29.27 -16.85 6.63
CA VAL A 166 -30.61 -16.34 6.94
C VAL A 166 -31.58 -17.51 6.78
N SER A 167 -32.06 -18.04 7.90
CA SER A 167 -33.19 -18.97 7.91
C SER A 167 -34.44 -18.23 7.47
N ILE A 168 -34.82 -18.39 6.21
CA ILE A 168 -36.06 -17.87 5.66
C ILE A 168 -37.20 -18.72 6.27
N PRO A 169 -38.23 -18.12 6.90
CA PRO A 169 -39.38 -18.88 7.37
C PRO A 169 -40.08 -19.55 6.18
N GLU A 170 -40.44 -20.83 6.33
CA GLU A 170 -41.08 -21.65 5.31
C GLU A 170 -42.28 -20.92 4.70
N THR A 171 -42.11 -20.43 3.47
CA THR A 171 -43.22 -19.89 2.69
C THR A 171 -43.91 -21.05 2.00
N THR A 172 -45.17 -21.24 2.37
CA THR A 172 -46.16 -22.15 1.75
C THR A 172 -45.91 -22.37 0.27
N THR A 173 -45.74 -23.63 -0.10
CA THR A 173 -45.55 -24.15 -1.46
C THR A 173 -46.62 -23.61 -2.41
N ARG A 174 -46.25 -22.62 -3.25
CA ARG A 174 -47.03 -22.28 -4.43
C ARG A 174 -46.92 -23.42 -5.44
N ARG A 175 -48.04 -24.09 -5.68
CA ARG A 175 -48.22 -25.13 -6.70
C ARG A 175 -47.90 -24.50 -8.08
N MET A 176 -46.80 -24.91 -8.70
CA MET A 176 -46.47 -24.49 -10.07
C MET A 176 -47.46 -25.10 -11.07
N ILE A 177 -48.22 -24.25 -11.75
CA ILE A 177 -49.02 -24.64 -12.92
C ILE A 177 -48.03 -24.87 -14.08
N LYS A 178 -47.99 -26.08 -14.64
CA LYS A 178 -47.21 -26.41 -15.84
C LYS A 178 -47.67 -25.54 -17.01
N LYS A 179 -46.74 -24.85 -17.67
CA LYS A 179 -46.98 -24.15 -18.95
C LYS A 179 -47.21 -25.17 -20.08
N PRO A 180 -48.11 -24.88 -21.05
CA PRO A 180 -48.34 -25.77 -22.18
C PRO A 180 -47.13 -25.78 -23.13
N VAL A 181 -46.82 -26.97 -23.65
CA VAL A 181 -45.76 -27.23 -24.63
C VAL A 181 -46.22 -26.70 -25.99
N VAL A 182 -45.42 -25.85 -26.62
CA VAL A 182 -45.63 -25.39 -28.01
C VAL A 182 -44.67 -26.17 -28.89
N ASP A 183 -45.21 -26.98 -29.80
CA ASP A 183 -44.43 -27.72 -30.80
C ASP A 183 -43.75 -26.76 -31.77
N ARG A 184 -42.42 -26.89 -31.90
CA ARG A 184 -41.59 -26.07 -32.76
C ARG A 184 -41.52 -26.71 -34.16
N ILE A 185 -42.32 -26.20 -35.09
CA ILE A 185 -42.24 -26.57 -36.51
C ILE A 185 -40.90 -26.07 -37.09
N GLN A 186 -40.01 -27.00 -37.47
CA GLN A 186 -38.77 -26.69 -38.18
C GLN A 186 -39.05 -26.38 -39.65
N ARG A 187 -38.85 -25.12 -40.09
CA ARG A 187 -38.82 -24.78 -41.53
C ARG A 187 -37.44 -25.12 -42.11
N ARG A 188 -37.42 -26.05 -43.06
CA ARG A 188 -36.28 -26.38 -43.92
C ARG A 188 -36.09 -25.27 -44.96
N ILE A 189 -34.91 -24.63 -44.99
CA ILE A 189 -34.53 -23.66 -46.03
C ILE A 189 -33.66 -24.42 -47.03
N THR A 190 -34.10 -24.49 -48.29
CA THR A 190 -33.30 -25.00 -49.42
C THR A 190 -32.61 -23.79 -50.08
N PRO A 191 -31.27 -23.79 -50.28
CA PRO A 191 -30.59 -22.68 -50.95
C PRO A 191 -30.81 -22.72 -52.47
N ASP A 192 -31.18 -21.59 -53.05
CA ASP A 192 -31.31 -21.38 -54.50
C ASP A 192 -29.92 -21.24 -55.16
N PRO A 193 -29.56 -22.09 -56.15
CA PRO A 193 -28.25 -22.10 -56.76
C PRO A 193 -28.17 -21.11 -57.93
N SER A 194 -28.27 -19.80 -57.67
CA SER A 194 -28.03 -18.80 -58.72
C SER A 194 -27.60 -17.43 -58.21
N LEU A 195 -26.57 -17.34 -57.36
CA LEU A 195 -25.84 -16.07 -57.17
C LEU A 195 -24.34 -16.35 -57.03
N ARG A 196 -23.69 -16.41 -58.20
CA ARG A 196 -22.22 -16.45 -58.35
C ARG A 196 -21.60 -15.15 -57.83
N MET A 197 -20.46 -15.30 -57.16
CA MET A 197 -19.58 -14.20 -56.76
C MET A 197 -19.05 -13.44 -57.97
N THR A 198 -19.16 -12.12 -57.94
CA THR A 198 -18.33 -11.21 -58.74
C THR A 198 -17.72 -10.15 -57.83
N ASN A 199 -16.39 -10.09 -57.83
CA ASN A 199 -15.57 -9.07 -57.19
C ASN A 199 -15.61 -7.78 -58.00
N GLN A 200 -16.37 -6.76 -57.57
CA GLN A 200 -16.10 -5.36 -57.90
C GLN A 200 -16.57 -4.43 -56.77
N PRO A 201 -15.75 -3.46 -56.33
CA PRO A 201 -16.15 -2.49 -55.32
C PRO A 201 -17.01 -1.39 -55.97
N LYS A 202 -18.27 -1.25 -55.55
CA LYS A 202 -19.08 -0.06 -55.85
C LYS A 202 -19.18 0.80 -54.59
N ILE A 203 -18.46 1.92 -54.62
CA ILE A 203 -18.72 3.08 -53.78
C ILE A 203 -20.09 3.62 -54.17
N LEU A 204 -21.00 3.76 -53.19
CA LEU A 204 -22.22 4.54 -53.37
C LEU A 204 -22.41 5.47 -52.17
N VAL A 205 -22.12 6.75 -52.41
CA VAL A 205 -22.57 7.87 -51.59
C VAL A 205 -24.04 8.10 -51.90
N THR A 206 -24.92 8.12 -50.89
CA THR A 206 -26.24 8.78 -50.99
C THR A 206 -26.66 9.35 -49.63
N SER A 207 -27.25 10.54 -49.72
CA SER A 207 -27.52 11.57 -48.71
C SER A 207 -28.67 11.23 -47.73
N PRO A 208 -28.95 12.08 -46.72
CA PRO A 208 -29.90 11.75 -45.64
C PRO A 208 -31.34 11.96 -46.10
N THR A 209 -32.26 11.10 -45.68
CA THR A 209 -33.69 11.35 -45.82
C THR A 209 -34.42 11.04 -44.52
N SER A 210 -34.91 12.11 -43.93
CA SER A 210 -35.92 12.20 -42.90
C SER A 210 -37.29 11.75 -43.43
N VAL A 211 -37.92 10.75 -42.80
CA VAL A 211 -39.39 10.67 -42.70
C VAL A 211 -39.75 10.04 -41.35
N ALA A 212 -40.65 10.71 -40.64
CA ALA A 212 -41.15 10.39 -39.33
C ALA A 212 -42.11 9.19 -39.33
N GLU A 213 -42.15 8.44 -38.22
CA GLU A 213 -43.35 7.72 -37.82
C GLU A 213 -43.59 7.90 -36.31
N THR A 214 -44.64 8.65 -36.02
CA THR A 214 -45.10 9.05 -34.69
C THR A 214 -45.89 7.91 -34.06
N VAL A 215 -45.36 7.27 -33.02
CA VAL A 215 -46.15 6.35 -32.17
C VAL A 215 -46.57 7.10 -30.91
N GLN A 216 -47.82 7.54 -30.89
CA GLN A 216 -48.51 8.03 -29.69
C GLN A 216 -48.56 6.92 -28.63
N ARG A 217 -48.01 7.17 -27.44
CA ARG A 217 -48.26 6.34 -26.25
C ARG A 217 -49.32 7.02 -25.39
N ARG A 218 -50.45 6.34 -25.17
CA ARG A 218 -51.46 6.71 -24.18
C ARG A 218 -50.90 6.52 -22.76
N PRO A 219 -51.20 7.40 -21.79
CA PRO A 219 -50.93 7.14 -20.38
C PRO A 219 -51.90 6.07 -19.85
N VAL A 220 -51.37 5.09 -19.12
CA VAL A 220 -52.16 4.19 -18.28
C VAL A 220 -52.15 4.77 -16.88
N ASP A 221 -53.32 5.21 -16.41
CA ASP A 221 -53.55 5.55 -15.00
C ASP A 221 -53.46 4.27 -14.16
N ILE A 222 -52.54 4.25 -13.21
CA ILE A 222 -52.54 3.29 -12.11
C ILE A 222 -52.88 4.09 -10.84
N GLN A 223 -54.14 3.99 -10.42
CA GLN A 223 -54.56 4.38 -9.09
C GLN A 223 -54.04 3.36 -8.07
N GLN A 224 -53.41 3.85 -7.02
CA GLN A 224 -53.16 3.07 -5.81
C GLN A 224 -53.54 3.91 -4.59
N ASN A 225 -54.76 3.69 -4.09
CA ASN A 225 -55.16 4.04 -2.73
C ASN A 225 -54.64 2.96 -1.79
N VAL A 226 -54.02 3.31 -0.65
CA VAL A 226 -54.33 2.85 0.72
C VAL A 226 -53.52 3.68 1.74
N ASP A 227 -54.26 4.48 2.51
CA ASP A 227 -54.19 4.88 3.94
C ASP A 227 -52.89 4.68 4.75
N LEU A 228 -52.24 5.75 5.26
CA LEU A 228 -52.52 6.57 6.47
C LEU A 228 -52.05 5.97 7.81
N ASN A 229 -50.86 6.42 8.22
CA ASN A 229 -50.49 6.98 9.54
C ASN A 229 -50.66 6.14 10.84
N PRO A 230 -49.59 5.99 11.64
CA PRO A 230 -49.70 5.99 13.10
C PRO A 230 -49.16 7.29 13.71
N LYS A 231 -50.11 8.09 14.23
CA LYS A 231 -50.03 9.16 15.25
C LYS A 231 -48.63 9.54 15.75
N LEU A 232 -48.17 10.74 15.35
CA LEU A 232 -47.18 11.53 16.09
C LEU A 232 -47.92 12.50 17.02
N VAL A 233 -47.43 12.61 18.25
CA VAL A 233 -47.97 13.41 19.35
C VAL A 233 -47.77 14.90 19.07
N ASP A 234 -48.84 15.68 19.19
CA ASP A 234 -48.81 17.16 19.13
C ASP A 234 -47.95 17.73 20.27
N GLN A 235 -46.83 18.36 19.93
CA GLN A 235 -46.16 19.31 20.82
C GLN A 235 -46.35 20.71 20.27
N LYS A 236 -47.16 21.52 20.97
CA LYS A 236 -47.29 22.97 20.76
C LYS A 236 -45.92 23.65 20.95
N PRO A 237 -45.51 24.59 20.08
CA PRO A 237 -44.37 25.46 20.37
C PRO A 237 -44.67 26.31 21.61
N THR A 238 -43.76 26.29 22.58
CA THR A 238 -43.79 27.22 23.72
C THR A 238 -42.93 28.42 23.35
N ASP A 239 -43.51 29.62 23.38
CA ASP A 239 -42.77 30.87 23.25
C ASP A 239 -41.82 31.03 24.44
N LEU A 240 -40.52 31.08 24.16
CA LEU A 240 -39.49 31.49 25.12
C LEU A 240 -38.86 32.78 24.62
N THR A 241 -39.41 33.88 25.10
CA THR A 241 -38.75 35.19 25.12
C THR A 241 -37.61 35.17 26.14
N THR A 242 -36.39 35.48 25.72
CA THR A 242 -35.35 36.00 26.61
C THR A 242 -34.83 37.30 26.04
N GLN A 243 -35.34 38.40 26.62
CA GLN A 243 -34.69 39.69 26.57
C GLN A 243 -33.40 39.61 27.40
N THR A 244 -32.25 39.86 26.78
CA THR A 244 -31.07 40.24 27.54
C THR A 244 -30.54 41.56 26.98
N ARG A 245 -30.57 42.54 27.87
CA ARG A 245 -30.33 43.97 27.70
C ARG A 245 -28.82 44.23 27.64
N ILE A 246 -28.37 44.88 26.58
CA ILE A 246 -27.00 45.38 26.43
C ILE A 246 -26.84 46.65 27.28
N PRO A 247 -25.86 46.75 28.19
CA PRO A 247 -25.50 48.03 28.78
C PRO A 247 -24.57 48.79 27.84
N MET A 248 -25.08 49.89 27.26
CA MET A 248 -24.25 50.96 26.74
C MET A 248 -23.77 51.81 27.91
N THR A 249 -22.45 51.97 28.05
CA THR A 249 -21.87 53.13 28.74
C THR A 249 -20.91 53.82 27.79
N THR A 250 -21.28 55.05 27.46
CA THR A 250 -20.57 56.01 26.61
C THR A 250 -19.53 56.81 27.38
N SER A 251 -18.59 57.38 26.61
CA SER A 251 -17.87 58.66 26.81
C SER A 251 -16.34 58.53 26.96
N PRO A 252 -15.54 59.56 26.60
CA PRO A 252 -15.00 59.70 25.24
C PRO A 252 -13.48 60.00 25.25
N SER A 253 -12.73 59.68 24.20
CA SER A 253 -11.47 60.40 23.92
C SER A 253 -11.00 60.27 22.48
N GLN A 254 -10.66 61.44 21.99
CA GLN A 254 -10.17 61.88 20.70
C GLN A 254 -8.75 61.36 20.36
N VAL A 255 -8.50 61.33 19.04
CA VAL A 255 -7.29 61.87 18.36
C VAL A 255 -6.12 60.93 17.95
N GLN A 256 -5.89 61.02 16.63
CA GLN A 256 -4.65 60.97 15.82
C GLN A 256 -3.90 59.68 15.51
N SER A 257 -3.83 59.43 14.21
CA SER A 257 -2.75 58.75 13.48
C SER A 257 -1.42 59.49 13.64
N PRO A 258 -0.28 58.77 13.58
CA PRO A 258 0.94 59.36 13.05
C PRO A 258 1.56 58.56 11.91
N THR A 259 1.95 59.34 10.91
CA THR A 259 2.99 59.14 9.91
C THR A 259 4.33 58.70 10.51
N GLY A 260 5.10 57.92 9.74
CA GLY A 260 6.29 57.22 10.22
C GLY A 260 7.56 58.05 10.38
N THR A 261 8.61 57.40 10.90
CA THR A 261 10.02 57.65 10.57
C THR A 261 10.92 56.56 11.17
N THR A 262 12.03 56.34 10.49
CA THR A 262 13.10 55.35 10.64
C THR A 262 13.90 55.44 11.94
N SER A 263 14.39 54.30 12.45
CA SER A 263 15.75 54.20 13.01
C SER A 263 16.25 52.75 13.16
N ASN A 264 17.49 52.52 12.72
CA ASN A 264 18.36 51.37 13.03
C ASN A 264 18.70 51.39 14.54
N THR A 265 19.03 50.30 15.24
CA THR A 265 20.32 49.55 15.25
C THR A 265 20.21 48.40 16.30
N PRO A 266 21.22 47.51 16.52
CA PRO A 266 21.03 46.05 16.47
C PRO A 266 21.31 45.33 17.82
N LEU A 267 21.12 44.01 17.88
CA LEU A 267 21.85 43.18 18.85
C LEU A 267 22.12 41.77 18.33
N ASN A 268 23.42 41.49 18.27
CA ASN A 268 24.08 40.25 17.90
C ASN A 268 23.89 39.16 18.95
N GLY A 269 23.91 37.91 18.49
CA GLY A 269 24.20 36.73 19.28
C GLY A 269 24.89 35.68 18.41
N ALA A 270 26.21 35.81 18.28
CA ALA A 270 27.07 34.89 17.55
C ALA A 270 27.36 33.62 18.37
N GLY A 271 27.41 32.48 17.69
CA GLY A 271 27.88 31.19 18.21
C GLY A 271 28.61 30.42 17.12
N LEU A 272 29.94 30.46 17.20
CA LEU A 272 30.96 30.04 16.22
C LEU A 272 30.91 28.59 15.71
N LEU A 273 30.95 28.47 14.38
CA LEU A 273 31.85 27.67 13.51
C LEU A 273 32.69 26.53 14.12
N SER A 274 32.58 25.34 13.52
CA SER A 274 33.77 24.66 12.97
C SER A 274 33.45 23.91 11.66
N ASN A 275 34.23 24.25 10.63
CA ASN A 275 34.18 23.74 9.27
C ASN A 275 34.75 22.32 9.17
N ARG A 276 34.17 21.51 8.29
CA ARG A 276 34.90 20.81 7.20
C ARG A 276 33.95 20.45 6.04
N PHE A 277 34.33 21.00 4.88
CA PHE A 277 33.91 20.81 3.48
C PHE A 277 33.51 19.38 3.07
N ARG A 278 32.82 19.06 1.96
CA ARG A 278 31.96 19.70 0.92
C ARG A 278 31.73 18.57 -0.10
N ALA A 279 30.50 18.33 -0.53
CA ALA A 279 30.20 17.84 -1.88
C ALA A 279 28.79 18.29 -2.27
N GLN A 280 28.72 19.01 -3.39
CA GLN A 280 27.57 19.76 -3.88
C GLN A 280 26.39 18.88 -4.32
N SER A 281 25.18 19.32 -3.98
CA SER A 281 24.04 19.22 -4.89
C SER A 281 23.48 20.64 -5.02
N GLN A 282 23.59 21.19 -6.23
CA GLN A 282 23.09 22.52 -6.55
C GLN A 282 21.57 22.58 -6.33
N GLY A 283 21.15 23.48 -5.46
CA GLY A 283 19.75 23.88 -5.34
C GLY A 283 19.35 24.73 -6.55
N ARG A 284 18.16 24.47 -7.08
CA ARG A 284 17.40 25.47 -7.82
C ARG A 284 16.36 26.05 -6.86
N ALA A 285 16.49 27.34 -6.64
CA ALA A 285 15.66 28.17 -5.79
C ALA A 285 14.23 28.29 -6.33
N GLU A 286 13.30 28.42 -5.38
CA GLU A 286 12.01 29.11 -5.46
C GLU A 286 11.05 28.69 -6.59
N SER A 287 10.10 27.81 -6.26
CA SER A 287 8.85 27.73 -6.99
C SER A 287 8.04 29.00 -6.73
N LEU A 288 8.28 30.01 -7.56
CA LEU A 288 7.41 31.19 -7.66
C LEU A 288 6.02 30.70 -8.10
N GLY A 289 5.06 30.85 -7.20
CA GLY A 289 3.65 30.57 -7.46
C GLY A 289 3.07 31.47 -8.55
N ILE A 290 1.85 31.13 -8.95
CA ILE A 290 1.03 31.63 -10.07
C ILE A 290 0.89 33.18 -10.15
N SER A 291 1.39 33.92 -9.16
CA SER A 291 1.39 35.38 -9.10
C SER A 291 2.39 36.08 -10.04
N SER A 292 3.42 35.40 -10.56
CA SER A 292 4.46 36.04 -11.39
C SER A 292 4.17 36.07 -12.91
N MET A 293 3.10 35.42 -13.38
CA MET A 293 2.71 35.43 -14.79
C MET A 293 1.61 36.45 -15.14
N LEU A 294 1.09 37.19 -14.15
CA LEU A 294 0.03 38.19 -14.36
C LEU A 294 0.56 39.61 -14.64
N ASN A 295 1.85 39.88 -14.42
CA ASN A 295 2.44 41.22 -14.59
C ASN A 295 3.53 41.29 -15.67
N SER A 296 3.58 40.33 -16.58
CA SER A 296 4.58 40.27 -17.63
C SER A 296 3.94 39.99 -18.99
N THR A 297 3.19 40.96 -19.51
CA THR A 297 3.15 41.28 -20.95
C THR A 297 2.39 42.59 -21.14
N GLY A 298 3.10 43.70 -21.09
CA GLY A 298 2.72 44.87 -21.87
C GLY A 298 3.10 44.60 -23.31
N ALA A 299 2.15 44.13 -24.12
CA ALA A 299 2.29 44.05 -25.57
C ALA A 299 0.95 44.46 -26.19
N LYS A 300 0.95 45.64 -26.80
CA LYS A 300 -0.11 46.11 -27.70
C LYS A 300 -0.06 45.28 -28.99
N ASP A 301 -1.25 45.03 -29.55
CA ASP A 301 -1.54 44.54 -30.89
C ASP A 301 -0.92 43.20 -31.34
N SER A 302 -1.76 42.16 -31.38
CA SER A 302 -2.19 41.51 -32.63
C SER A 302 -3.03 40.28 -32.31
N GLY A 303 -4.16 40.16 -33.00
CA GLY A 303 -5.19 39.16 -32.72
C GLY A 303 -4.73 37.74 -33.01
N GLN A 304 -4.87 36.88 -31.99
CA GLN A 304 -5.35 35.50 -32.08
C GLN A 304 -5.75 35.06 -30.66
N VAL A 305 -6.94 35.48 -30.24
CA VAL A 305 -7.57 34.98 -29.01
C VAL A 305 -8.08 33.57 -29.30
N SER A 306 -7.19 32.58 -29.16
CA SER A 306 -7.56 31.17 -29.24
C SER A 306 -8.06 30.69 -27.88
N ASN A 307 -9.39 30.54 -27.77
CA ASN A 307 -10.12 29.56 -26.93
C ASN A 307 -9.78 29.39 -25.44
N PHE A 308 -9.19 30.36 -24.74
CA PHE A 308 -9.34 30.46 -23.28
C PHE A 308 -10.67 31.14 -22.93
N SER A 309 -11.78 30.48 -23.26
CA SER A 309 -13.04 30.80 -22.59
C SER A 309 -12.81 30.59 -21.10
N MET A 310 -12.93 31.67 -20.33
CA MET A 310 -12.83 31.68 -18.88
C MET A 310 -13.64 30.52 -18.31
N ARG A 311 -12.94 29.47 -17.87
CA ARG A 311 -13.48 28.54 -16.89
C ARG A 311 -13.94 29.43 -15.74
N GLU A 312 -15.23 29.52 -15.50
CA GLU A 312 -15.75 30.13 -14.28
C GLU A 312 -15.17 29.30 -13.14
N LEU A 313 -14.05 29.77 -12.61
CA LEU A 313 -13.24 29.01 -11.68
C LEU A 313 -14.06 28.93 -10.40
N VAL A 314 -14.57 27.74 -10.12
CA VAL A 314 -15.04 27.37 -8.80
C VAL A 314 -13.83 27.55 -7.88
N ILE A 315 -13.80 28.57 -7.03
CA ILE A 315 -12.66 28.87 -6.16
C ILE A 315 -13.13 28.89 -4.71
N ILE A 316 -12.30 28.36 -3.82
CA ILE A 316 -12.44 28.51 -2.37
C ILE A 316 -11.38 29.50 -1.89
N PRO A 317 -11.73 30.48 -1.03
CA PRO A 317 -10.77 31.39 -0.44
C PRO A 317 -9.57 30.65 0.17
N LYS A 318 -8.37 31.23 0.07
CA LYS A 318 -7.12 30.57 0.51
C LYS A 318 -7.13 30.20 2.00
N ASP A 319 -7.79 31.02 2.81
CA ASP A 319 -7.94 30.92 4.26
C ASP A 319 -9.10 30.01 4.70
N LYS A 320 -9.82 29.38 3.78
CA LYS A 320 -10.92 28.47 4.08
C LYS A 320 -10.62 27.06 3.59
N LEU A 321 -11.04 26.07 4.37
CA LEU A 321 -11.02 24.67 3.98
C LEU A 321 -12.39 24.24 3.45
N GLY A 322 -12.42 23.33 2.48
CA GLY A 322 -13.67 22.76 1.97
C GLY A 322 -13.58 22.26 0.52
N ALA A 323 -14.75 22.00 -0.05
CA ALA A 323 -14.95 21.83 -1.49
C ALA A 323 -16.18 22.62 -1.97
N LYS A 324 -16.18 22.99 -3.25
CA LYS A 324 -17.35 23.54 -3.96
C LYS A 324 -17.52 22.80 -5.27
N ILE A 325 -18.77 22.47 -5.60
CA ILE A 325 -19.16 21.83 -6.86
C ILE A 325 -20.30 22.62 -7.49
N VAL A 326 -20.20 22.87 -8.80
CA VAL A 326 -21.15 23.67 -9.59
C VAL A 326 -21.48 22.91 -10.88
N GLY A 327 -22.76 22.88 -11.26
CA GLY A 327 -23.22 22.22 -12.49
C GLY A 327 -24.30 21.16 -12.23
N SER A 328 -24.40 20.16 -13.09
CA SER A 328 -25.45 19.13 -13.01
C SER A 328 -25.00 17.74 -13.41
N GLY A 329 -25.41 16.72 -12.67
CA GLY A 329 -25.13 15.32 -13.01
C GLY A 329 -23.63 15.05 -13.18
N ASN A 330 -23.20 14.72 -14.40
CA ASN A 330 -21.80 14.49 -14.77
C ASN A 330 -21.11 15.70 -15.42
N GLU A 331 -21.88 16.74 -15.77
CA GLU A 331 -21.37 18.00 -16.30
C GLU A 331 -21.21 19.00 -15.15
N PHE A 332 -20.04 18.99 -14.52
CA PHE A 332 -19.74 19.88 -13.40
C PHE A 332 -18.29 20.36 -13.43
N SER A 333 -18.08 21.48 -12.74
CA SER A 333 -16.77 21.98 -12.35
C SER A 333 -16.68 21.93 -10.82
N ALA A 334 -15.49 21.71 -10.28
CA ALA A 334 -15.31 21.65 -8.84
C ALA A 334 -13.93 22.13 -8.39
N HIS A 335 -13.85 22.51 -7.12
CA HIS A 335 -12.61 22.81 -6.46
C HIS A 335 -12.60 22.23 -5.04
N ILE A 336 -11.47 21.66 -4.63
CA ILE A 336 -11.31 21.00 -3.35
C ILE A 336 -9.92 21.22 -2.78
N LYS A 337 -9.86 21.53 -1.47
CA LYS A 337 -8.61 21.64 -0.73
C LYS A 337 -8.28 20.32 -0.06
N LEU A 338 -7.14 19.75 -0.41
CA LEU A 338 -6.72 18.43 0.04
C LEU A 338 -5.98 18.55 1.37
N VAL A 339 -6.30 17.67 2.31
CA VAL A 339 -5.65 17.59 3.61
C VAL A 339 -5.13 16.19 3.87
N ARG A 340 -3.83 16.11 4.10
CA ARG A 340 -3.15 14.95 4.65
C ARG A 340 -3.26 14.98 6.17
N LEU A 341 -3.73 13.89 6.75
CA LEU A 341 -3.77 13.77 8.21
C LEU A 341 -2.36 13.56 8.75
N LYS A 342 -1.88 14.53 9.54
CA LYS A 342 -0.65 14.42 10.31
C LYS A 342 -0.91 13.58 11.55
N HIS A 343 -0.22 12.45 11.68
CA HIS A 343 -0.38 11.51 12.80
C HIS A 343 0.96 10.97 13.28
N SER A 344 1.01 10.52 14.54
CA SER A 344 2.20 9.92 15.16
C SER A 344 2.28 8.39 15.00
N LEU A 345 1.34 7.76 14.28
CA LEU A 345 1.29 6.30 14.12
C LEU A 345 2.36 5.73 13.18
N SER A 346 2.88 6.55 12.26
CA SER A 346 3.89 6.20 11.25
C SER A 346 4.53 7.47 10.67
N ASP A 347 5.39 7.33 9.66
CA ASP A 347 5.84 8.36 8.71
C ASP A 347 4.69 8.92 7.86
N TRP A 348 3.79 9.69 8.48
CA TRP A 348 2.61 10.29 7.84
C TRP A 348 2.91 11.11 6.57
N TRP A 349 4.17 11.56 6.39
CA TRP A 349 4.61 12.41 5.29
C TRP A 349 5.02 11.62 4.03
N GLN A 350 4.89 10.30 4.01
CA GLN A 350 5.31 9.45 2.89
C GLN A 350 4.64 9.81 1.56
N ASP A 351 5.28 9.45 0.45
CA ASP A 351 4.86 9.76 -0.92
C ASP A 351 4.66 11.28 -1.12
N PRO A 352 5.74 12.07 -1.00
CA PRO A 352 5.65 13.53 -1.03
C PRO A 352 5.28 14.10 -2.40
N THR A 353 5.50 13.36 -3.50
CA THR A 353 5.23 13.83 -4.87
C THR A 353 3.91 13.31 -5.46
N ALA A 354 3.27 12.35 -4.79
CA ALA A 354 1.98 11.80 -5.16
C ALA A 354 0.88 12.87 -5.26
N VAL A 355 0.74 13.75 -4.26
CA VAL A 355 -0.31 14.78 -4.24
C VAL A 355 -0.09 15.84 -5.34
N PRO A 356 1.12 16.42 -5.51
CA PRO A 356 1.40 17.27 -6.67
C PRO A 356 1.12 16.60 -8.01
N SER A 357 1.50 15.33 -8.17
CA SER A 357 1.20 14.55 -9.39
C SER A 357 -0.29 14.44 -9.64
N PHE A 358 -1.08 14.16 -8.60
CA PHE A 358 -2.52 14.03 -8.72
C PHE A 358 -3.21 15.36 -9.01
N ILE A 359 -2.75 16.47 -8.41
CA ILE A 359 -3.24 17.82 -8.75
C ILE A 359 -3.01 18.10 -10.24
N LYS A 360 -1.81 17.78 -10.77
CA LYS A 360 -1.50 17.93 -12.20
C LYS A 360 -2.41 17.06 -13.06
N TRP A 361 -2.66 15.81 -12.68
CA TRP A 361 -3.58 14.92 -13.37
C TRP A 361 -4.99 15.52 -13.46
N LEU A 362 -5.52 16.07 -12.37
CA LEU A 362 -6.84 16.70 -12.36
C LEU A 362 -6.91 17.90 -13.33
N GLN A 363 -5.88 18.74 -13.34
CA GLN A 363 -5.77 19.90 -14.24
C GLN A 363 -5.77 19.50 -15.72
N ASP A 364 -5.09 18.40 -16.05
CA ASP A 364 -4.91 17.94 -17.42
C ASP A 364 -6.13 17.18 -17.95
N ASN A 365 -6.85 16.46 -17.08
CA ASN A 365 -7.84 15.46 -17.51
C ASN A 365 -9.28 15.81 -17.11
N THR A 366 -9.51 16.86 -16.31
CA THR A 366 -10.85 17.14 -15.74
C THR A 366 -11.15 18.64 -15.63
N LYS A 367 -12.40 18.97 -15.28
CA LYS A 367 -12.83 20.32 -14.83
C LYS A 367 -12.74 20.49 -13.31
N ILE A 368 -12.02 19.59 -12.63
CA ILE A 368 -11.82 19.60 -11.18
C ILE A 368 -10.45 20.21 -10.91
N THR A 369 -10.40 21.14 -9.98
CA THR A 369 -9.16 21.73 -9.48
C THR A 369 -8.95 21.34 -8.02
N ALA A 370 -7.70 21.26 -7.60
CA ALA A 370 -7.36 20.97 -6.22
C ALA A 370 -6.07 21.71 -5.81
N ASP A 371 -5.96 22.02 -4.52
CA ASP A 371 -4.76 22.62 -3.93
C ASP A 371 -4.51 22.09 -2.51
N VAL A 372 -3.37 22.49 -1.95
CA VAL A 372 -2.89 22.19 -0.60
C VAL A 372 -2.51 23.46 0.15
N ASP A 373 -3.06 24.62 -0.25
CA ASP A 373 -2.64 25.93 0.25
C ASP A 373 -3.06 26.14 1.71
N PHE A 374 -4.15 25.50 2.14
CA PHE A 374 -4.64 25.62 3.52
C PHE A 374 -3.69 24.91 4.48
N GLU A 375 -2.99 25.69 5.32
CA GLU A 375 -2.04 25.19 6.34
C GLU A 375 -0.96 24.23 5.77
N GLY A 376 -0.56 24.44 4.51
CA GLY A 376 0.41 23.58 3.83
C GLY A 376 -0.08 22.16 3.53
N GLY A 377 -1.41 21.94 3.54
CA GLY A 377 -2.03 20.69 3.12
C GLY A 377 -1.97 19.58 4.15
N SER A 378 -1.63 19.89 5.41
CA SER A 378 -1.61 18.89 6.47
C SER A 378 -2.12 19.44 7.79
N LEU A 379 -2.97 18.67 8.46
CA LEU A 379 -3.53 19.00 9.78
C LEU A 379 -3.50 17.78 10.70
N VAL A 380 -3.37 18.01 12.00
CA VAL A 380 -3.54 16.96 13.01
C VAL A 380 -5.02 16.71 13.28
N MET A 381 -5.40 15.49 13.70
CA MET A 381 -6.82 15.14 13.91
C MET A 381 -7.51 16.03 14.96
N THR A 382 -6.76 16.55 15.93
CA THR A 382 -7.30 17.42 16.98
C THR A 382 -7.46 18.88 16.57
N ASP A 383 -7.00 19.28 15.39
CA ASP A 383 -7.27 20.60 14.84
C ASP A 383 -8.71 20.66 14.35
N GLU A 384 -9.56 21.48 14.98
CA GLU A 384 -10.99 21.54 14.62
C GLU A 384 -11.24 21.99 13.18
N ARG A 385 -10.29 22.69 12.54
CA ARG A 385 -10.41 23.12 11.15
C ARG A 385 -10.46 21.94 10.19
N ILE A 386 -9.87 20.79 10.55
CA ILE A 386 -9.93 19.56 9.73
C ILE A 386 -11.37 19.07 9.50
N LEU A 387 -12.29 19.46 10.38
CA LEU A 387 -13.70 19.10 10.32
C LEU A 387 -14.42 19.70 9.11
N ASP A 388 -13.83 20.70 8.44
CA ASP A 388 -14.37 21.32 7.23
C ASP A 388 -13.85 20.66 5.95
N ALA A 389 -12.89 19.72 6.05
CA ALA A 389 -12.43 18.95 4.91
C ALA A 389 -13.46 17.88 4.51
N PRO A 390 -14.04 17.91 3.30
CA PRO A 390 -14.90 16.83 2.83
C PRO A 390 -14.14 15.52 2.63
N PHE A 391 -12.82 15.61 2.45
CA PHE A 391 -11.92 14.50 2.21
C PHE A 391 -10.60 14.73 2.96
N ILE A 392 -10.18 13.72 3.73
CA ILE A 392 -8.82 13.63 4.27
C ILE A 392 -8.21 12.29 3.87
N PHE A 393 -6.88 12.24 3.81
CA PHE A 393 -6.16 11.01 3.55
C PHE A 393 -4.97 10.84 4.48
N MET A 394 -4.56 9.59 4.69
CA MET A 394 -3.40 9.24 5.52
C MET A 394 -2.66 8.04 4.94
N THR A 395 -1.37 7.95 5.25
CA THR A 395 -0.48 6.88 4.79
C THR A 395 0.62 6.62 5.81
N GLY A 396 1.35 5.52 5.64
CA GLY A 396 2.49 5.17 6.45
C GLY A 396 3.03 3.79 6.16
N HIS A 397 4.30 3.60 6.48
CA HIS A 397 4.98 2.32 6.50
C HIS A 397 4.76 1.55 7.81
N ASP A 398 5.19 0.30 7.84
CA ASP A 398 5.31 -0.44 9.09
C ASP A 398 6.35 0.19 10.03
N ARG A 399 6.05 0.16 11.34
CA ARG A 399 6.87 0.76 12.40
C ARG A 399 8.35 0.39 12.31
N ASP A 400 8.67 -0.86 12.03
CA ASP A 400 10.05 -1.36 11.89
C ASP A 400 10.79 -0.67 10.74
N ILE A 401 10.11 -0.40 9.62
CA ILE A 401 10.68 0.34 8.48
C ILE A 401 10.98 1.77 8.90
N VAL A 402 10.01 2.43 9.56
CA VAL A 402 10.13 3.82 9.98
C VAL A 402 11.30 4.00 10.94
N LEU A 403 11.44 3.09 11.91
CA LEU A 403 12.53 3.13 12.90
C LEU A 403 13.88 2.79 12.26
N ASN A 404 13.97 1.73 11.46
CA ASN A 404 15.23 1.30 10.85
C ASN A 404 15.78 2.30 9.81
N ARG A 405 14.92 3.13 9.24
CA ARG A 405 15.28 4.14 8.23
C ARG A 405 15.23 5.58 8.76
N SER A 406 15.02 5.76 10.07
CA SER A 406 14.93 7.08 10.71
C SER A 406 13.92 8.03 10.02
N LEU A 407 12.75 7.50 9.63
CA LEU A 407 11.72 8.24 8.89
C LEU A 407 10.71 8.97 9.79
N ALA A 408 10.83 8.84 11.11
CA ALA A 408 10.02 9.58 12.07
C ALA A 408 10.41 11.06 12.08
N LYS A 409 9.44 11.95 11.79
CA LYS A 409 9.69 13.39 11.60
C LYS A 409 9.31 14.27 12.80
N ASP A 410 8.23 13.94 13.50
CA ASP A 410 7.59 14.81 14.49
C ASP A 410 7.57 14.21 15.91
N GLY A 411 8.60 13.44 16.24
CA GLY A 411 8.76 12.79 17.55
C GLY A 411 8.54 11.28 17.54
N PRO A 412 8.44 10.65 18.72
CA PRO A 412 8.32 9.21 18.83
C PRO A 412 6.99 8.70 18.24
N LEU A 413 7.04 7.52 17.64
CA LEU A 413 5.86 6.87 17.11
C LEU A 413 4.95 6.39 18.25
N ALA A 414 3.67 6.78 18.20
CA ALA A 414 2.66 6.36 19.15
C ALA A 414 2.18 4.93 18.86
N GLU A 415 1.67 4.26 19.91
CA GLU A 415 1.07 2.91 19.78
C GLU A 415 -0.36 2.95 19.22
N GLY A 416 -1.02 4.10 19.29
CA GLY A 416 -2.39 4.30 18.88
C GLY A 416 -2.81 5.77 19.01
N PHE A 417 -4.02 6.09 18.57
CA PHE A 417 -4.54 7.44 18.74
C PHE A 417 -4.82 7.74 20.21
N SER A 418 -4.57 8.98 20.59
CA SER A 418 -5.04 9.52 21.86
C SER A 418 -6.57 9.55 21.92
N ARG A 419 -7.13 9.65 23.13
CA ARG A 419 -8.57 9.80 23.32
C ARG A 419 -9.15 11.00 22.57
N LYS A 420 -8.41 12.12 22.52
CA LYS A 420 -8.84 13.34 21.81
C LYS A 420 -8.90 13.12 20.29
N GLU A 421 -7.89 12.46 19.72
CA GLU A 421 -7.87 12.13 18.29
C GLU A 421 -9.01 11.16 17.92
N ARG A 422 -9.28 10.14 18.75
CA ARG A 422 -10.40 9.21 18.50
C ARG A 422 -11.76 9.92 18.51
N ILE A 423 -11.98 10.81 19.48
CA ILE A 423 -13.22 11.62 19.54
C ILE A 423 -13.33 12.52 18.32
N ALA A 424 -12.25 13.19 17.93
CA ALA A 424 -12.25 14.06 16.76
C ALA A 424 -12.47 13.28 15.46
N MET A 425 -11.83 12.11 15.29
CA MET A 425 -12.03 11.23 14.14
C MET A 425 -13.49 10.77 14.04
N ARG A 426 -14.10 10.40 15.16
CA ARG A 426 -15.52 10.04 15.20
C ARG A 426 -16.41 11.23 14.82
N LYS A 427 -16.13 12.43 15.35
CA LYS A 427 -16.83 13.68 14.99
C LYS A 427 -16.71 13.97 13.50
N TYR A 428 -15.53 13.78 12.92
CA TYR A 428 -15.27 13.94 11.49
C TYR A 428 -16.11 12.98 10.63
N LEU A 429 -16.07 11.67 10.93
CA LEU A 429 -16.70 10.64 10.13
C LEU A 429 -18.23 10.62 10.26
N ILE A 430 -18.75 10.80 11.49
CA ILE A 430 -20.19 10.72 11.78
C ILE A 430 -20.85 12.09 11.62
N ASN A 431 -20.44 13.08 12.43
CA ASN A 431 -21.17 14.34 12.54
C ASN A 431 -20.91 15.29 11.39
N ARG A 432 -19.67 15.31 10.87
CA ARG A 432 -19.28 16.18 9.75
C ARG A 432 -19.41 15.50 8.41
N GLY A 433 -19.63 14.18 8.38
CA GLY A 433 -19.83 13.44 7.15
C GLY A 433 -18.61 13.36 6.24
N GLY A 434 -17.41 13.59 6.77
CA GLY A 434 -16.16 13.53 6.00
C GLY A 434 -15.85 12.11 5.50
N LEU A 435 -14.98 12.04 4.48
CA LEU A 435 -14.46 10.81 3.91
C LEU A 435 -12.96 10.68 4.25
N LEU A 436 -12.58 9.57 4.89
CA LEU A 436 -11.18 9.24 5.16
C LEU A 436 -10.68 8.18 4.16
N PHE A 437 -9.58 8.48 3.48
CA PHE A 437 -8.82 7.50 2.70
C PHE A 437 -7.53 7.10 3.42
N PHE A 438 -7.45 5.84 3.81
CA PHE A 438 -6.23 5.25 4.33
C PHE A 438 -5.53 4.47 3.23
N ASP A 439 -4.25 4.78 2.98
CA ASP A 439 -3.39 4.08 2.05
C ASP A 439 -2.26 3.38 2.80
N ASP A 440 -2.20 2.06 2.74
CA ASP A 440 -1.13 1.29 3.36
C ASP A 440 0.10 1.24 2.45
N CYS A 441 1.18 1.87 2.90
CA CYS A 441 2.51 1.74 2.32
C CYS A 441 3.34 0.65 3.06
N GLY A 442 2.74 -0.01 4.08
CA GLY A 442 3.35 -1.08 4.87
C GLY A 442 3.24 -2.45 4.20
N PHE A 443 4.36 -2.99 3.73
CA PHE A 443 4.39 -4.27 3.02
C PHE A 443 4.03 -5.49 3.89
N ASN A 444 4.23 -5.43 5.22
CA ASN A 444 3.84 -6.52 6.13
C ASN A 444 2.40 -6.37 6.64
N GLY A 445 1.77 -5.20 6.44
CA GLY A 445 0.42 -4.91 6.95
C GLY A 445 0.33 -4.67 8.44
N ASN A 446 1.45 -4.46 9.14
CA ASN A 446 1.44 -4.19 10.57
C ASN A 446 0.82 -2.81 10.85
N PHE A 447 1.10 -1.82 9.99
CA PHE A 447 0.46 -0.51 10.08
C PHE A 447 -1.04 -0.57 9.79
N ALA A 448 -1.43 -1.21 8.68
CA ALA A 448 -2.83 -1.49 8.39
C ALA A 448 -3.57 -2.19 9.55
N SER A 449 -3.00 -3.25 10.12
CA SER A 449 -3.59 -3.96 11.26
C SER A 449 -3.79 -3.06 12.48
N ARG A 450 -2.80 -2.20 12.79
CA ARG A 450 -2.92 -1.18 13.84
C ARG A 450 -4.03 -0.18 13.54
N PHE A 451 -4.04 0.38 12.33
CA PHE A 451 -5.04 1.37 11.96
C PHE A 451 -6.46 0.78 11.93
N ARG A 452 -6.63 -0.49 11.54
CA ARG A 452 -7.90 -1.21 11.66
C ARG A 452 -8.41 -1.27 13.11
N ARG A 453 -7.54 -1.51 14.10
CA ARG A 453 -7.92 -1.49 15.52
C ARG A 453 -8.30 -0.09 16.00
N GLU A 454 -7.63 0.94 15.49
CA GLU A 454 -8.01 2.33 15.77
C GLU A 454 -9.40 2.64 15.23
N LEU A 455 -9.71 2.23 13.99
CA LEU A 455 -11.04 2.38 13.42
C LEU A 455 -12.12 1.65 14.24
N GLN A 456 -11.84 0.42 14.71
CA GLN A 456 -12.74 -0.31 15.61
C GLN A 456 -12.95 0.42 16.95
N SER A 457 -11.94 1.14 17.44
CA SER A 457 -12.04 1.93 18.66
C SER A 457 -12.81 3.24 18.45
N VAL A 458 -12.72 3.83 17.25
CA VAL A 458 -13.42 5.07 16.87
C VAL A 458 -14.89 4.81 16.51
N LEU A 459 -15.16 3.71 15.80
CA LEU A 459 -16.45 3.32 15.24
C LEU A 459 -16.79 1.87 15.61
N PRO A 460 -16.93 1.52 16.89
CA PRO A 460 -17.18 0.14 17.33
C PRO A 460 -18.47 -0.46 16.77
N GLU A 461 -19.45 0.38 16.42
CA GLU A 461 -20.73 -0.03 15.87
C GLU A 461 -20.74 -0.28 14.36
N PHE A 462 -19.65 0.06 13.65
CA PHE A 462 -19.56 -0.09 12.21
C PHE A 462 -18.44 -1.07 11.82
N GLN A 463 -18.78 -2.02 10.94
CA GLN A 463 -17.82 -3.02 10.46
C GLN A 463 -17.00 -2.48 9.29
N LEU A 464 -15.71 -2.80 9.28
CA LEU A 464 -14.85 -2.67 8.10
C LEU A 464 -15.12 -3.84 7.16
N ALA A 465 -15.88 -3.59 6.07
CA ALA A 465 -16.35 -4.59 5.13
C ALA A 465 -15.77 -4.37 3.72
N ASN A 466 -15.84 -5.36 2.84
CA ASN A 466 -15.43 -5.19 1.44
C ASN A 466 -16.33 -4.19 0.74
N ILE A 467 -15.74 -3.30 -0.07
CA ILE A 467 -16.48 -2.40 -0.96
C ILE A 467 -16.87 -3.22 -2.21
N PRO A 468 -18.16 -3.39 -2.51
CA PRO A 468 -18.59 -4.12 -3.71
C PRO A 468 -18.06 -3.48 -4.99
N HIS A 469 -17.68 -4.28 -5.99
CA HIS A 469 -17.17 -3.78 -7.27
C HIS A 469 -18.19 -2.93 -8.04
N ASP A 470 -19.48 -3.14 -7.81
CA ASP A 470 -20.56 -2.34 -8.37
C ASP A 470 -20.90 -1.09 -7.53
N HIS A 471 -20.16 -0.81 -6.45
CA HIS A 471 -20.36 0.37 -5.63
C HIS A 471 -20.13 1.66 -6.44
N LYS A 472 -20.87 2.72 -6.10
CA LYS A 472 -20.82 4.01 -6.81
C LYS A 472 -19.41 4.62 -6.85
N LEU A 473 -18.56 4.33 -5.86
CA LEU A 473 -17.16 4.77 -5.83
C LEU A 473 -16.41 4.41 -7.12
N TYR A 474 -16.66 3.25 -7.73
CA TYR A 474 -15.91 2.82 -8.91
C TYR A 474 -16.46 3.39 -10.22
N LYS A 475 -17.56 4.14 -10.19
CA LYS A 475 -18.28 4.61 -11.40
C LYS A 475 -18.84 6.02 -11.32
N VAL A 476 -18.47 6.81 -10.29
CA VAL A 476 -19.06 8.14 -10.07
C VAL A 476 -18.55 9.20 -11.06
N TYR A 477 -17.39 8.99 -11.67
CA TYR A 477 -16.81 9.88 -12.69
C TYR A 477 -16.17 9.08 -13.83
N TYR A 478 -15.12 8.30 -13.53
CA TYR A 478 -14.57 7.27 -14.41
C TYR A 478 -15.22 5.91 -14.13
N GLN A 479 -15.37 5.11 -15.17
CA GLN A 479 -15.86 3.73 -15.06
C GLN A 479 -14.68 2.78 -14.82
N LEU A 480 -14.63 2.20 -13.63
CA LEU A 480 -13.68 1.15 -13.24
C LEU A 480 -14.49 -0.11 -12.93
N ALA A 481 -14.06 -1.26 -13.47
CA ALA A 481 -14.73 -2.54 -13.23
C ALA A 481 -14.41 -3.10 -11.84
N GLU A 482 -13.21 -2.82 -11.35
CA GLU A 482 -12.67 -3.29 -10.08
C GLU A 482 -11.67 -2.25 -9.53
N PRO A 483 -11.22 -2.38 -8.26
CA PRO A 483 -10.15 -1.54 -7.73
C PRO A 483 -8.87 -1.69 -8.57
N PRO A 484 -8.29 -0.59 -9.08
CA PRO A 484 -7.07 -0.66 -9.89
C PRO A 484 -5.93 -1.40 -9.19
N THR A 485 -5.09 -2.06 -9.97
CA THR A 485 -3.81 -2.57 -9.46
C THR A 485 -2.95 -1.41 -8.96
N GLY A 486 -2.37 -1.56 -7.76
CA GLY A 486 -1.51 -0.56 -7.14
C GLY A 486 -0.08 -1.08 -6.90
N GLY A 487 0.67 -0.39 -6.05
CA GLY A 487 2.09 -0.67 -5.79
C GLY A 487 2.33 -1.99 -5.06
N ASP A 488 1.28 -2.55 -4.45
CA ASP A 488 1.32 -3.82 -3.71
C ASP A 488 1.84 -5.00 -4.53
N VAL A 489 1.70 -4.93 -5.85
CA VAL A 489 2.21 -5.96 -6.78
C VAL A 489 3.73 -6.10 -6.78
N PHE A 490 4.46 -5.09 -6.29
CA PHE A 490 5.92 -5.10 -6.21
C PHE A 490 6.43 -5.49 -4.82
N TRP A 491 5.53 -5.71 -3.85
CA TRP A 491 5.92 -6.11 -2.50
C TRP A 491 6.57 -7.50 -2.52
N ASN A 492 7.76 -7.59 -1.91
CA ASN A 492 8.55 -8.83 -1.82
C ASN A 492 8.89 -9.49 -3.17
N SER A 493 8.87 -8.72 -4.28
CA SER A 493 9.18 -9.23 -5.61
C SER A 493 10.14 -8.36 -6.42
N GLY A 494 10.52 -7.18 -5.90
CA GLY A 494 11.42 -6.28 -6.62
C GLY A 494 10.73 -5.72 -7.87
N TYR A 495 11.46 -5.65 -8.97
CA TYR A 495 10.97 -5.16 -10.27
C TYR A 495 10.03 -6.15 -10.99
N LYS A 496 9.63 -7.26 -10.35
CA LYS A 496 8.75 -8.27 -10.94
C LYS A 496 7.35 -8.13 -10.35
N PRO A 497 6.37 -7.57 -11.08
CA PRO A 497 5.01 -7.45 -10.56
C PRO A 497 4.42 -8.85 -10.34
N LYS A 498 3.72 -9.03 -9.23
CA LYS A 498 2.90 -10.19 -8.90
C LYS A 498 1.42 -9.84 -8.99
N GLN A 499 0.54 -10.82 -8.93
CA GLN A 499 -0.88 -10.53 -8.76
C GLN A 499 -1.10 -9.85 -7.40
N THR A 500 -1.99 -8.85 -7.40
CA THR A 500 -2.42 -8.21 -6.15
C THR A 500 -3.04 -9.25 -5.23
N GLN A 501 -2.65 -9.20 -3.96
CA GLN A 501 -3.27 -10.04 -2.93
C GLN A 501 -4.60 -9.46 -2.43
N PHE A 502 -4.92 -8.21 -2.79
CA PHE A 502 -6.11 -7.50 -2.32
C PHE A 502 -7.12 -7.32 -3.45
N LYS A 503 -8.04 -8.29 -3.58
CA LYS A 503 -9.12 -8.26 -4.59
C LYS A 503 -10.17 -7.18 -4.32
N PHE A 504 -10.33 -6.80 -3.06
CA PHE A 504 -11.26 -5.77 -2.62
C PHE A 504 -10.52 -4.69 -1.84
N GLN A 505 -10.97 -3.45 -1.98
CA GLN A 505 -10.74 -2.44 -0.94
C GLN A 505 -11.79 -2.64 0.16
N LYS A 506 -11.42 -2.31 1.39
CA LYS A 506 -12.36 -2.35 2.52
C LYS A 506 -12.87 -0.94 2.80
N GLY A 507 -14.03 -0.84 3.44
CA GLY A 507 -14.63 0.42 3.79
C GLY A 507 -15.60 0.33 4.96
N ILE A 508 -15.88 1.48 5.54
CA ILE A 508 -16.90 1.63 6.61
C ILE A 508 -18.07 2.42 6.04
N PHE A 509 -19.26 1.83 6.12
CA PHE A 509 -20.50 2.44 5.66
C PHE A 509 -21.29 2.99 6.87
N ILE A 510 -21.67 4.26 6.80
CA ILE A 510 -22.55 4.93 7.77
C ILE A 510 -23.86 5.23 7.04
N GLY A 511 -24.88 4.39 7.28
CA GLY A 511 -26.06 4.33 6.42
C GLY A 511 -25.67 3.98 4.99
N ASN A 512 -26.13 4.77 4.01
CA ASN A 512 -25.82 4.56 2.59
C ASN A 512 -24.54 5.27 2.11
N ARG A 513 -23.76 5.87 3.03
CA ARG A 513 -22.56 6.64 2.71
C ARG A 513 -21.30 5.87 3.14
N LEU A 514 -20.35 5.77 2.22
CA LEU A 514 -19.01 5.30 2.50
C LEU A 514 -18.24 6.42 3.24
N ALA A 515 -17.81 6.15 4.47
CA ALA A 515 -17.13 7.13 5.33
C ALA A 515 -15.62 6.89 5.43
N VAL A 516 -15.18 5.63 5.28
CA VAL A 516 -13.77 5.26 5.26
C VAL A 516 -13.51 4.36 4.07
N VAL A 517 -12.43 4.62 3.36
CA VAL A 517 -11.83 3.70 2.37
C VAL A 517 -10.49 3.26 2.92
N PHE A 518 -10.36 1.97 3.15
CA PHE A 518 -9.17 1.33 3.68
C PHE A 518 -8.47 0.58 2.54
N ASN A 519 -7.42 1.19 2.00
CA ASN A 519 -6.69 0.70 0.85
C ASN A 519 -5.38 0.03 1.27
N ARG A 520 -5.22 -1.23 0.90
CA ARG A 520 -3.98 -2.01 1.10
C ARG A 520 -3.11 -2.07 -0.16
N LYS A 521 -3.47 -1.34 -1.20
CA LYS A 521 -2.91 -1.49 -2.55
C LYS A 521 -1.81 -0.48 -2.87
N ASP A 522 -1.37 0.34 -1.91
CA ASP A 522 -0.25 1.27 -2.08
C ASP A 522 -0.44 2.24 -3.27
N TYR A 523 -1.53 3.01 -3.23
CA TYR A 523 -1.94 3.87 -4.35
C TYR A 523 -1.15 5.16 -4.44
N LEU A 524 -0.74 5.76 -3.31
CA LEU A 524 0.07 6.97 -3.33
C LEU A 524 1.43 6.72 -3.98
N CYS A 525 2.04 5.56 -3.70
CA CYS A 525 3.26 5.09 -4.37
C CYS A 525 3.13 5.03 -5.90
N CYS A 526 1.95 4.68 -6.44
CA CYS A 526 1.65 4.70 -7.87
C CYS A 526 1.47 6.10 -8.47
N MET A 527 1.36 7.14 -7.64
CA MET A 527 1.24 8.53 -8.09
C MET A 527 2.54 9.32 -7.93
N GLU A 528 3.56 8.78 -7.28
CA GLU A 528 4.87 9.44 -7.17
C GLU A 528 5.44 9.81 -8.55
N THR A 529 6.21 10.90 -8.59
CA THR A 529 6.96 11.40 -9.77
C THR A 529 8.47 11.34 -9.57
N SER A 530 8.93 11.04 -8.36
CA SER A 530 10.35 10.91 -8.06
C SER A 530 10.75 9.45 -7.98
N GLU A 531 11.90 9.14 -8.57
CA GLU A 531 12.57 7.86 -8.30
C GLU A 531 13.02 7.91 -6.85
N VAL A 532 12.43 7.05 -6.04
CA VAL A 532 12.95 6.75 -4.71
C VAL A 532 13.74 5.46 -4.83
N ASP A 533 14.60 5.16 -3.86
CA ASP A 533 15.30 3.87 -3.78
C ASP A 533 14.26 2.77 -3.42
N SER A 534 13.43 2.51 -4.41
CA SER A 534 12.22 1.71 -4.41
C SER A 534 12.52 0.43 -5.14
N ARG A 535 11.83 -0.63 -4.72
CA ARG A 535 12.01 -1.97 -5.25
C ARG A 535 11.43 -2.12 -6.67
N ALA A 536 10.68 -1.12 -7.16
CA ALA A 536 10.17 -1.01 -8.53
C ALA A 536 10.61 0.33 -9.16
N ARG A 537 10.84 0.35 -10.48
CA ARG A 537 11.16 1.61 -11.17
C ARG A 537 9.92 2.48 -11.17
N LEU A 538 10.11 3.79 -11.06
CA LEU A 538 9.00 4.75 -11.08
C LEU A 538 8.04 4.54 -12.26
N GLN A 539 8.60 4.30 -13.46
CA GLN A 539 7.84 4.05 -14.68
C GLN A 539 6.94 2.79 -14.60
N ASP A 540 7.34 1.78 -13.84
CA ASP A 540 6.65 0.50 -13.78
C ASP A 540 5.53 0.53 -12.72
N ARG A 541 5.69 1.35 -11.67
CA ARG A 541 4.70 1.51 -10.60
C ARG A 541 3.62 2.56 -10.90
N ARG A 542 3.86 3.48 -11.83
CA ARG A 542 2.91 4.55 -12.15
C ARG A 542 1.63 4.00 -12.79
N SER A 543 0.48 4.41 -12.26
CA SER A 543 -0.81 3.92 -12.74
C SER A 543 -1.79 5.07 -13.04
N PRO A 544 -2.17 5.27 -14.31
CA PRO A 544 -3.26 6.19 -14.67
C PRO A 544 -4.61 5.76 -14.06
N ASP A 545 -4.85 4.45 -13.91
CA ASP A 545 -6.09 3.95 -13.32
C ASP A 545 -6.19 4.26 -11.82
N VAL A 546 -5.06 4.32 -11.11
CA VAL A 546 -5.02 4.83 -9.72
C VAL A 546 -5.41 6.32 -9.70
N HIS A 547 -4.90 7.13 -10.62
CA HIS A 547 -5.32 8.54 -10.71
C HIS A 547 -6.83 8.67 -11.01
N ARG A 548 -7.37 7.82 -11.89
CA ARG A 548 -8.83 7.75 -12.15
C ARG A 548 -9.62 7.35 -10.91
N PHE A 549 -9.15 6.38 -10.13
CA PHE A 549 -9.76 6.00 -8.86
C PHE A 549 -9.73 7.16 -7.85
N MET A 550 -8.60 7.85 -7.72
CA MET A 550 -8.50 9.00 -6.83
C MET A 550 -9.42 10.15 -7.27
N THR A 551 -9.59 10.37 -8.58
CA THR A 551 -10.61 11.30 -9.10
C THR A 551 -12.01 10.87 -8.68
N ASN A 552 -12.37 9.59 -8.83
CA ASN A 552 -13.66 9.08 -8.37
C ASN A 552 -13.85 9.29 -6.86
N LEU A 553 -12.81 9.08 -6.07
CA LEU A 553 -12.85 9.25 -4.62
C LEU A 553 -13.15 10.70 -4.22
N LEU A 554 -12.49 11.69 -4.87
CA LEU A 554 -12.80 13.10 -4.65
C LEU A 554 -14.22 13.46 -5.08
N VAL A 555 -14.66 12.99 -6.25
CA VAL A 555 -16.03 13.24 -6.72
C VAL A 555 -17.06 12.60 -5.79
N TYR A 556 -16.79 11.40 -5.27
CA TYR A 556 -17.65 10.76 -4.27
C TYR A 556 -17.73 11.60 -3.00
N ALA A 557 -16.60 12.07 -2.46
CA ALA A 557 -16.56 12.97 -1.31
C ALA A 557 -17.34 14.27 -1.57
N MET A 558 -17.16 14.89 -2.74
CA MET A 558 -17.86 16.12 -3.10
C MET A 558 -19.34 15.93 -3.41
N LYS A 559 -19.82 14.75 -3.83
CA LYS A 559 -21.26 14.50 -4.06
C LYS A 559 -22.00 14.01 -2.80
N TYR A 560 -21.32 13.26 -1.95
CA TYR A 560 -21.95 12.52 -0.84
C TYR A 560 -21.39 12.83 0.56
N GLY A 561 -20.20 13.43 0.68
CA GLY A 561 -19.61 13.83 1.96
C GLY A 561 -20.27 15.08 2.57
N GLY A 562 -20.05 15.33 3.85
CA GLY A 562 -20.44 16.61 4.45
C GLY A 562 -19.48 17.74 4.06
N ASN A 563 -19.90 18.98 4.29
CA ASN A 563 -19.08 20.19 4.15
C ASN A 563 -18.50 20.44 2.74
N THR A 564 -19.27 20.09 1.71
CA THR A 564 -19.08 20.59 0.35
C THR A 564 -20.21 21.57 0.04
N ASP A 565 -19.87 22.75 -0.47
CA ASP A 565 -20.85 23.68 -1.04
C ASP A 565 -21.42 23.11 -2.34
N ARG A 566 -22.73 22.83 -2.30
CA ARG A 566 -23.53 22.25 -3.39
C ARG A 566 -24.71 23.14 -3.76
N SER A 567 -24.72 24.40 -3.29
CA SER A 567 -25.83 25.34 -3.51
C SER A 567 -26.15 25.53 -5.00
N GLU A 568 -25.12 25.45 -5.85
CA GLU A 568 -25.22 25.57 -7.30
C GLU A 568 -25.07 24.22 -8.05
N TYR A 569 -25.22 23.11 -7.32
CA TYR A 569 -25.14 21.76 -7.91
C TYR A 569 -26.50 21.07 -7.95
N LYS A 570 -26.94 20.71 -9.16
CA LYS A 570 -28.16 19.95 -9.40
C LYS A 570 -27.81 18.46 -9.53
N ARG A 571 -28.31 17.66 -8.60
CA ARG A 571 -28.06 16.21 -8.56
C ARG A 571 -28.63 15.48 -9.77
#